data_AF-A0A8H3MEG5-F1
#
_entry.id   AF-A0A8H3MEG5-F1
#
_cell.length_a   1.000
_cell.length_b   1.000
_cell.length_c   1.000
_cell.angle_alpha   90.00
_cell.angle_beta   90.00
_cell.angle_gamma   90.00
#
_symmetry.space_group_name_H-M   'P 1'
#
loop_
_entity.id
_entity.type
_entity.pdbx_description
1 polymer ?
#
loop_
_entity_poly.entity_id
_entity_poly.type
_entity_poly.pdbx_seq_one_letter_code
_entity_poly.pdbx_strand_id
1 'polypeptide(L)'
;MVLRYIYGGRLSLEEYDTSDIIRILNTLQQLIPFISFFNLTSKEYLHKVYPYKKIIPKDLRENLFKHFLDQPNNNSEPKTTKEIDSIATKQENLSAEKDFSKIIDKINDFIYKLLNKGIDRKFEKQKVIEYFNDHNINPQEIYNWLLINNNRIGANSIFLFGYFNYRGIIASENYNEALNLFTCALAQDHKLSQYFIGECYRFGHGITRNEKLAFDHYEKAANKSILCGQNSTGYCYDCGLGTKKDLKKAFYWYEKAANDGNIMSMYNIGICYKSGKGVAKDYNKAFELFKQSAEGGYPGGIRMLGCCFDRGIGTKTDKQKAFELYQNAANLGDDLAQYNLTSMYEKLQRYK
;
A
#
# COMPACT_ATOMS: atom_id res chain seq x y z
N MET A 1 -18.00 -27.01 -25.63
CA MET A 1 -17.45 -28.13 -24.83
C MET A 1 -17.92 -28.06 -23.37
N VAL A 2 -17.68 -26.95 -22.66
CA VAL A 2 -18.14 -26.74 -21.26
C VAL A 2 -19.67 -26.82 -21.09
N LEU A 3 -20.44 -26.25 -22.01
CA LEU A 3 -21.92 -26.35 -21.98
C LEU A 3 -22.45 -27.78 -22.15
N ARG A 4 -21.79 -28.61 -22.98
CA ARG A 4 -22.15 -30.04 -23.13
C ARG A 4 -21.84 -30.85 -21.86
N TYR A 5 -20.83 -30.44 -21.10
CA TYR A 5 -20.42 -31.08 -19.84
C TYR A 5 -21.35 -30.72 -18.68
N ILE A 6 -21.84 -29.47 -18.62
CA ILE A 6 -22.76 -29.02 -17.56
C ILE A 6 -24.19 -29.57 -17.75
N TYR A 7 -24.64 -29.69 -19.01
CA TYR A 7 -26.04 -30.03 -19.32
C TYR A 7 -26.24 -31.38 -20.04
N GLY A 8 -25.28 -32.30 -19.94
CA GLY A 8 -25.53 -33.71 -20.32
C GLY A 8 -25.71 -34.01 -21.82
N GLY A 9 -25.17 -33.17 -22.71
CA GLY A 9 -24.90 -33.57 -24.10
C GLY A 9 -26.06 -33.55 -25.11
N ARG A 10 -27.25 -33.02 -24.82
CA ARG A 10 -28.33 -32.82 -25.82
C ARG A 10 -28.49 -31.34 -26.14
N LEU A 11 -28.36 -30.95 -27.41
CA LEU A 11 -28.49 -29.56 -27.86
C LEU A 11 -29.39 -29.51 -29.11
N SER A 12 -30.68 -29.27 -28.92
CA SER A 12 -31.47 -28.41 -29.81
C SER A 12 -31.83 -27.16 -29.01
N LEU A 13 -31.70 -25.98 -29.62
CA LEU A 13 -31.93 -24.68 -28.95
C LEU A 13 -33.42 -24.36 -28.73
N GLU A 14 -34.32 -25.25 -29.15
CA GLU A 14 -35.77 -25.07 -29.12
C GLU A 14 -36.42 -25.46 -27.77
N GLU A 15 -35.67 -26.08 -26.86
CA GLU A 15 -36.19 -26.60 -25.58
C GLU A 15 -35.97 -25.68 -24.36
N TYR A 16 -35.38 -24.49 -24.53
CA TYR A 16 -35.03 -23.61 -23.42
C TYR A 16 -35.96 -22.41 -23.31
N ASP A 17 -36.50 -22.18 -22.11
CA ASP A 17 -37.25 -20.96 -21.82
C ASP A 17 -36.31 -19.76 -21.55
N THR A 18 -36.89 -18.56 -21.43
CA THR A 18 -36.11 -17.33 -21.20
C THR A 18 -35.31 -17.36 -19.90
N SER A 19 -35.79 -18.07 -18.87
CA SER A 19 -35.10 -18.22 -17.58
C SER A 19 -33.87 -19.11 -17.70
N ASP A 20 -33.96 -20.21 -18.46
CA ASP A 20 -32.82 -21.07 -18.75
C ASP A 20 -31.76 -20.35 -19.59
N ILE A 21 -32.16 -19.54 -20.57
CA ILE A 21 -31.24 -18.72 -21.36
C ILE A 21 -30.49 -17.71 -20.47
N ILE A 22 -31.18 -17.05 -19.53
CA ILE A 22 -30.56 -16.11 -18.58
C ILE A 22 -29.59 -16.84 -17.64
N ARG A 23 -29.95 -18.04 -17.16
CA ARG A 23 -29.07 -18.86 -16.31
C ARG A 23 -27.82 -19.32 -17.06
N ILE A 24 -27.98 -19.71 -18.33
CA ILE A 24 -26.85 -20.05 -19.21
C ILE A 24 -25.96 -18.82 -19.44
N LEU A 25 -26.53 -17.65 -19.71
CA LEU A 25 -25.77 -16.40 -19.90
C LEU A 25 -24.99 -16.01 -18.64
N ASN A 26 -25.61 -16.04 -17.46
CA ASN A 26 -24.94 -15.74 -16.19
C ASN A 26 -23.82 -16.75 -15.87
N THR A 27 -24.07 -18.03 -16.13
CA THR A 27 -23.06 -19.09 -15.96
C THR A 27 -21.90 -18.90 -16.93
N LEU A 28 -22.18 -18.57 -18.19
CA LEU A 28 -21.14 -18.25 -19.18
C LEU A 28 -20.34 -17.02 -18.77
N GLN A 29 -20.98 -15.98 -18.24
CA GLN A 29 -20.33 -14.75 -17.78
C GLN A 29 -19.36 -15.01 -16.61
N GLN A 30 -19.74 -15.88 -15.67
CA GLN A 30 -18.87 -16.34 -14.59
C GLN A 30 -17.74 -17.26 -15.09
N LEU A 31 -17.95 -17.94 -16.21
CA LEU A 31 -16.95 -18.78 -16.86
C LEU A 31 -16.05 -18.03 -17.85
N ILE A 32 -16.33 -16.76 -18.21
CA ILE A 32 -15.49 -15.95 -19.12
C ILE A 32 -14.00 -15.96 -18.72
N PRO A 33 -13.61 -15.82 -17.44
CA PRO A 33 -12.21 -15.93 -17.02
C PRO A 33 -11.63 -17.33 -17.34
N PHE A 34 -12.42 -18.39 -17.16
CA PHE A 34 -12.03 -19.76 -17.52
C PHE A 34 -12.02 -20.00 -19.03
N ILE A 35 -12.84 -19.30 -19.82
CA ILE A 35 -12.84 -19.38 -21.28
C ILE A 35 -11.58 -18.70 -21.84
N SER A 36 -11.15 -17.57 -21.26
CA SER A 36 -9.89 -16.92 -21.63
C SER A 36 -8.67 -17.82 -21.38
N PHE A 37 -8.75 -18.69 -20.39
CA PHE A 37 -7.75 -19.70 -20.07
C PHE A 37 -7.66 -20.81 -21.13
N PHE A 38 -8.75 -21.16 -21.82
CA PHE A 38 -8.73 -22.09 -22.97
C PHE A 38 -8.26 -21.45 -24.28
N ASN A 39 -8.08 -20.13 -24.32
CA ASN A 39 -7.50 -19.42 -25.47
C ASN A 39 -5.98 -19.25 -25.37
N LEU A 40 -5.32 -19.82 -24.36
CA LEU A 40 -3.87 -19.81 -24.25
C LEU A 40 -3.24 -20.63 -25.39
N THR A 41 -2.09 -20.19 -25.90
CA THR A 41 -1.26 -21.06 -26.73
C THR A 41 -0.63 -22.18 -25.89
N SER A 42 -0.21 -23.29 -26.50
CA SER A 42 0.52 -24.37 -25.79
C SER A 42 1.73 -23.85 -25.02
N LYS A 43 2.42 -22.83 -25.57
CA LYS A 43 3.56 -22.15 -24.93
C LYS A 43 3.14 -21.37 -23.69
N GLU A 44 2.02 -20.67 -23.76
CA GLU A 44 1.50 -19.93 -22.62
C GLU A 44 0.92 -20.84 -21.54
N TYR A 45 0.28 -21.95 -21.91
CA TYR A 45 -0.15 -22.97 -20.96
C TYR A 45 1.03 -23.54 -20.16
N LEU A 46 2.12 -23.92 -20.85
CA LEU A 46 3.33 -24.44 -20.20
C LEU A 46 3.95 -23.44 -19.22
N HIS A 47 3.85 -22.15 -19.49
CA HIS A 47 4.44 -21.10 -18.66
C HIS A 47 3.53 -20.62 -17.53
N LYS A 48 2.23 -20.43 -17.82
CA LYS A 48 1.29 -19.77 -16.90
C LYS A 48 0.50 -20.77 -16.04
N VAL A 49 0.37 -22.03 -16.49
CA VAL A 49 -0.59 -22.99 -15.90
C VAL A 49 0.08 -24.29 -15.45
N TYR A 50 0.90 -24.90 -16.32
CA TYR A 50 1.57 -26.17 -16.03
C TYR A 50 2.42 -26.20 -14.74
N PRO A 51 3.08 -25.10 -14.29
CA PRO A 51 3.81 -25.10 -13.02
C PRO A 51 2.94 -25.43 -11.81
N TYR A 52 1.63 -25.19 -11.89
CA TYR A 52 0.65 -25.46 -10.83
C TYR A 52 0.00 -26.85 -10.93
N LYS A 53 0.48 -27.73 -11.81
CA LYS A 53 -0.10 -29.07 -12.05
C LYS A 53 -0.26 -29.96 -10.80
N LYS A 54 0.42 -29.65 -9.69
CA LYS A 54 0.31 -30.40 -8.44
C LYS A 54 -0.94 -30.03 -7.62
N ILE A 55 -1.48 -28.82 -7.79
CA ILE A 55 -2.67 -28.35 -7.09
C ILE A 55 -3.95 -28.43 -7.94
N ILE A 56 -3.81 -28.66 -9.25
CA ILE A 56 -4.93 -28.90 -10.16
C ILE A 56 -5.45 -30.33 -9.95
N PRO A 57 -6.77 -30.54 -9.77
CA PRO A 57 -7.37 -31.87 -9.68
C PRO A 57 -6.92 -32.78 -10.83
N LYS A 58 -6.63 -34.05 -10.52
CA LYS A 58 -6.01 -34.99 -11.47
C LYS A 58 -6.74 -35.04 -12.82
N ASP A 59 -8.07 -35.14 -12.81
CA ASP A 59 -8.89 -35.27 -14.01
C ASP A 59 -8.88 -33.99 -14.86
N LEU A 60 -8.88 -32.83 -14.21
CA LEU A 60 -8.77 -31.53 -14.89
C LEU A 60 -7.38 -31.37 -15.51
N ARG A 61 -6.33 -31.73 -14.77
CA ARG A 61 -4.94 -31.69 -15.26
C ARG A 61 -4.74 -32.56 -16.50
N GLU A 62 -5.27 -33.79 -16.50
CA GLU A 62 -5.16 -34.70 -17.64
C GLU A 62 -5.88 -34.16 -18.88
N ASN A 63 -7.06 -33.55 -18.70
CA ASN A 63 -7.79 -32.92 -19.79
C ASN A 63 -7.07 -31.67 -20.34
N LEU A 64 -6.44 -30.86 -19.48
CA LEU A 64 -5.65 -29.71 -19.89
C LEU A 64 -4.38 -30.11 -20.63
N PHE A 65 -3.71 -31.17 -20.16
CA PHE A 65 -2.57 -31.74 -20.85
C PHE A 65 -2.92 -32.16 -22.28
N LYS A 66 -3.98 -32.96 -22.44
CA LYS A 66 -4.48 -33.36 -23.77
C LYS A 66 -4.85 -32.17 -24.64
N HIS A 67 -5.55 -31.18 -24.08
CA HIS A 67 -6.04 -30.04 -24.84
C HIS A 67 -4.92 -29.16 -25.40
N PHE A 68 -3.87 -28.87 -24.62
CA PHE A 68 -2.81 -27.96 -25.01
C PHE A 68 -1.58 -28.64 -25.61
N LEU A 69 -1.36 -29.93 -25.34
CA LEU A 69 -0.10 -30.61 -25.68
C LEU A 69 -0.28 -31.84 -26.58
N ASP A 70 -1.48 -32.40 -26.73
CA ASP A 70 -1.75 -33.54 -27.65
C ASP A 70 -2.44 -33.12 -28.97
N GLN A 71 -2.48 -31.82 -29.30
CA GLN A 71 -3.05 -31.37 -30.59
C GLN A 71 -2.07 -31.68 -31.74
N PRO A 72 -2.52 -32.33 -32.84
CA PRO A 72 -1.65 -32.84 -33.91
C PRO A 72 -1.00 -31.77 -34.83
N ASN A 73 -0.98 -30.50 -34.44
CA ASN A 73 -0.59 -29.39 -35.33
C ASN A 73 0.80 -28.79 -35.08
N ASN A 74 1.72 -29.51 -34.46
CA ASN A 74 3.14 -29.17 -34.52
C ASN A 74 3.95 -30.44 -34.76
N ASN A 75 4.71 -30.47 -35.86
CA ASN A 75 5.58 -31.58 -36.30
C ASN A 75 6.73 -31.85 -35.31
N SER A 76 6.42 -32.34 -34.12
CA SER A 76 7.37 -32.95 -33.19
C SER A 76 6.62 -34.02 -32.40
N GLU A 77 7.22 -35.20 -32.28
CA GLU A 77 6.71 -36.35 -31.52
C GLU A 77 6.13 -35.95 -30.14
N PRO A 78 5.12 -36.68 -29.63
CA PRO A 78 4.50 -36.39 -28.34
C PRO A 78 5.56 -36.41 -27.23
N LYS A 79 5.93 -35.22 -26.75
CA LYS A 79 6.92 -35.05 -25.68
C LYS A 79 6.40 -35.73 -24.42
N THR A 80 7.10 -36.78 -23.99
CA THR A 80 6.74 -37.50 -22.77
C THR A 80 6.87 -36.57 -21.55
N THR A 81 6.10 -36.83 -20.48
CA THR A 81 6.08 -36.02 -19.25
C THR A 81 7.48 -35.78 -18.67
N LYS A 82 8.41 -36.72 -18.88
CA LYS A 82 9.83 -36.62 -18.47
C LYS A 82 10.64 -35.59 -19.28
N GLU A 83 10.37 -35.44 -20.57
CA GLU A 83 11.03 -34.43 -21.40
C GLU A 83 10.49 -33.02 -21.10
N ILE A 84 9.20 -32.91 -20.79
CA ILE A 84 8.59 -31.65 -20.34
C ILE A 84 9.11 -31.27 -18.96
N ASP A 85 9.28 -32.24 -18.05
CA ASP A 85 9.90 -32.01 -16.75
C ASP A 85 11.38 -31.63 -16.88
N SER A 86 12.10 -32.18 -17.87
CA SER A 86 13.47 -31.79 -18.26
C SER A 86 13.56 -30.39 -18.85
N ILE A 87 12.59 -29.98 -19.68
CA ILE A 87 12.51 -28.63 -20.25
C ILE A 87 12.09 -27.63 -19.18
N ALA A 88 11.16 -28.00 -18.30
CA ALA A 88 10.75 -27.19 -17.15
C ALA A 88 11.91 -27.02 -16.16
N THR A 89 12.68 -28.07 -15.88
CA THR A 89 13.89 -27.98 -15.03
C THR A 89 15.07 -27.28 -15.71
N LYS A 90 15.19 -27.37 -17.05
CA LYS A 90 16.15 -26.54 -17.82
C LYS A 90 15.72 -25.08 -17.90
N GLN A 91 14.42 -24.76 -17.90
CA GLN A 91 13.91 -23.39 -17.83
C GLN A 91 13.89 -22.83 -16.40
N GLU A 92 13.72 -23.66 -15.37
CA GLU A 92 13.95 -23.30 -13.97
C GLU A 92 15.40 -22.86 -13.73
N ASN A 93 16.34 -23.32 -14.55
CA ASN A 93 17.75 -22.89 -14.53
C ASN A 93 18.12 -21.82 -15.58
N LEU A 94 17.13 -21.19 -16.22
CA LEU A 94 17.33 -20.12 -17.23
C LEU A 94 16.52 -18.86 -16.87
N SER A 95 16.72 -18.37 -15.66
CA SER A 95 16.80 -16.93 -15.41
C SER A 95 17.88 -16.73 -14.38
N ALA A 96 18.94 -15.99 -14.73
CA ALA A 96 19.94 -15.55 -13.77
C ALA A 96 19.21 -15.03 -12.52
N GLU A 97 19.43 -15.67 -11.36
CA GLU A 97 18.70 -15.42 -10.11
C GLU A 97 18.79 -13.95 -9.72
N LYS A 98 17.83 -13.16 -10.19
CA LYS A 98 17.47 -11.91 -9.56
C LYS A 98 16.92 -12.33 -8.20
N ASP A 99 17.77 -12.25 -7.18
CA ASP A 99 17.40 -12.56 -5.81
C ASP A 99 16.35 -11.53 -5.36
N PHE A 100 15.09 -11.81 -5.71
CA PHE A 100 13.95 -10.96 -5.41
C PHE A 100 13.82 -10.76 -3.90
N SER A 101 14.29 -11.71 -3.08
CA SER A 101 14.34 -11.54 -1.63
C SER A 101 15.18 -10.32 -1.25
N LYS A 102 16.40 -10.19 -1.79
CA LYS A 102 17.25 -9.01 -1.54
C LYS A 102 16.63 -7.71 -2.02
N ILE A 103 15.94 -7.73 -3.16
CA ILE A 103 15.24 -6.54 -3.68
C ILE A 103 14.08 -6.17 -2.76
N ILE A 104 13.27 -7.15 -2.35
CA ILE A 104 12.14 -6.98 -1.43
C ILE A 104 12.62 -6.43 -0.09
N ASP A 105 13.75 -6.90 0.43
CA ASP A 105 14.32 -6.41 1.69
C ASP A 105 14.71 -4.93 1.58
N LYS A 106 15.31 -4.51 0.46
CA LYS A 106 15.63 -3.10 0.20
C LYS A 106 14.37 -2.23 0.09
N ILE A 107 13.32 -2.74 -0.56
CA ILE A 107 12.04 -2.04 -0.67
C ILE A 107 11.38 -1.90 0.72
N ASN A 108 11.40 -2.96 1.52
CA ASN A 108 10.87 -2.93 2.89
C ASN A 108 11.63 -1.93 3.77
N ASP A 109 12.97 -1.92 3.70
CA ASP A 109 13.80 -0.95 4.41
C ASP A 109 13.50 0.49 3.97
N PHE A 110 13.31 0.71 2.66
CA PHE A 110 12.89 2.01 2.15
C PHE A 110 11.53 2.44 2.69
N ILE A 111 10.50 1.58 2.61
CA ILE A 111 9.15 1.85 3.14
C ILE A 111 9.21 2.12 4.65
N TYR A 112 10.01 1.34 5.40
CA TYR A 112 10.23 1.53 6.83
C TYR A 112 10.81 2.90 7.15
N LYS A 113 11.90 3.30 6.46
CA LYS A 113 12.51 4.63 6.61
C LYS A 113 11.54 5.74 6.23
N LEU A 114 10.79 5.56 5.15
CA LEU A 114 9.82 6.52 4.65
C LEU A 114 8.69 6.79 5.66
N LEU A 115 8.09 5.73 6.20
CA LEU A 115 7.02 5.82 7.21
C LEU A 115 7.53 6.40 8.54
N ASN A 116 8.73 5.99 8.98
CA ASN A 116 9.31 6.50 10.22
C ASN A 116 9.77 7.95 10.10
N LYS A 117 10.18 8.40 8.91
CA LYS A 117 10.40 9.83 8.65
C LYS A 117 9.12 10.63 8.92
N GLY A 118 7.93 10.05 8.75
CA GLY A 118 6.66 10.73 8.98
C GLY A 118 6.23 11.58 7.80
N ILE A 119 6.42 11.09 6.57
CA ILE A 119 5.88 11.76 5.40
C ILE A 119 4.35 11.71 5.39
N ASP A 120 3.72 12.63 4.65
CA ASP A 120 2.27 12.58 4.47
C ASP A 120 1.88 11.33 3.66
N ARG A 121 0.80 10.66 4.10
CA ARG A 121 0.26 9.44 3.49
C ARG A 121 -0.11 9.65 2.03
N LYS A 122 -0.52 10.87 1.66
CA LYS A 122 -0.84 11.22 0.26
C LYS A 122 0.36 11.02 -0.68
N PHE A 123 1.59 11.23 -0.20
CA PHE A 123 2.81 11.13 -1.01
C PHE A 123 3.52 9.78 -0.88
N GLU A 124 3.09 8.92 0.04
CA GLU A 124 3.79 7.67 0.33
C GLU A 124 3.79 6.72 -0.87
N LYS A 125 2.63 6.52 -1.52
CA LYS A 125 2.51 5.71 -2.73
C LYS A 125 3.43 6.23 -3.83
N GLN A 126 3.42 7.55 -4.05
CA GLN A 126 4.25 8.19 -5.08
C GLN A 126 5.74 7.99 -4.81
N LYS A 127 6.21 8.18 -3.58
CA LYS A 127 7.62 7.99 -3.20
C LYS A 127 8.10 6.56 -3.39
N VAL A 128 7.23 5.57 -3.17
CA VAL A 128 7.54 4.16 -3.45
C VAL A 128 7.63 3.89 -4.96
N ILE A 129 6.76 4.50 -5.76
CA ILE A 129 6.85 4.39 -7.23
C ILE A 129 8.13 5.06 -7.77
N GLU A 130 8.47 6.25 -7.27
CA GLU A 130 9.72 6.95 -7.59
C GLU A 130 10.93 6.07 -7.25
N TYR A 131 10.94 5.45 -6.06
CA TYR A 131 12.00 4.53 -5.66
C TYR A 131 12.18 3.36 -6.65
N PHE A 132 11.09 2.79 -7.17
CA PHE A 132 11.18 1.73 -8.18
C PHE A 132 11.84 2.22 -9.46
N ASN A 133 11.44 3.39 -9.95
CA ASN A 133 12.02 3.99 -11.15
C ASN A 133 13.51 4.29 -10.97
N ASP A 134 13.89 4.91 -9.84
CA ASP A 134 15.28 5.30 -9.55
C ASP A 134 16.23 4.10 -9.46
N HIS A 135 15.71 2.92 -9.12
CA HIS A 135 16.49 1.69 -8.94
C HIS A 135 16.28 0.68 -10.09
N ASN A 136 15.61 1.06 -11.18
CA ASN A 136 15.27 0.17 -12.29
C ASN A 136 14.56 -1.13 -11.83
N ILE A 137 13.70 -1.01 -10.83
CA ILE A 137 12.88 -2.10 -10.30
C ILE A 137 11.57 -2.11 -11.07
N ASN A 138 11.21 -3.25 -11.64
CA ASN A 138 9.90 -3.44 -12.25
C ASN A 138 8.90 -3.93 -11.19
N PRO A 139 7.96 -3.10 -10.71
CA PRO A 139 6.99 -3.52 -9.68
C PRO A 139 6.06 -4.64 -10.16
N GLN A 140 5.81 -4.78 -11.47
CA GLN A 140 5.00 -5.87 -12.01
C GLN A 140 5.71 -7.23 -11.86
N GLU A 141 7.02 -7.28 -12.10
CA GLU A 141 7.82 -8.50 -11.89
C GLU A 141 7.77 -8.95 -10.44
N ILE A 142 7.93 -8.00 -9.50
CA ILE A 142 7.86 -8.27 -8.07
C ILE A 142 6.46 -8.76 -7.68
N TYR A 143 5.41 -8.08 -8.14
CA TYR A 143 4.03 -8.47 -7.85
C TYR A 143 3.74 -9.89 -8.34
N ASN A 144 4.14 -10.22 -9.57
CA ASN A 144 3.99 -11.56 -10.14
C ASN A 144 4.76 -12.59 -9.32
N TRP A 145 6.00 -12.28 -8.93
CA TRP A 145 6.81 -13.18 -8.10
C TRP A 145 6.19 -13.42 -6.72
N LEU A 146 5.67 -12.38 -6.06
CA LEU A 146 4.96 -12.47 -4.79
C LEU A 146 3.69 -13.33 -4.90
N LEU A 147 2.94 -13.16 -5.99
CA LEU A 147 1.72 -13.92 -6.26
C LEU A 147 2.02 -15.43 -6.44
N ILE A 148 3.07 -15.77 -7.19
CA ILE A 148 3.48 -17.16 -7.44
C ILE A 148 3.98 -17.85 -6.16
N ASN A 149 4.68 -17.10 -5.30
CA ASN A 149 5.38 -17.65 -4.13
C ASN A 149 4.67 -17.43 -2.78
N ASN A 150 3.40 -16.99 -2.78
CA ASN A 150 2.66 -16.56 -1.58
C ASN A 150 2.71 -17.51 -0.37
N ASN A 151 2.84 -18.82 -0.59
CA ASN A 151 2.86 -19.86 0.45
C ASN A 151 4.27 -20.25 0.94
N ARG A 152 5.35 -19.64 0.42
CA ARG A 152 6.76 -20.00 0.71
C ARG A 152 7.65 -18.81 1.07
N ILE A 153 7.04 -17.66 1.33
CA ILE A 153 7.74 -16.39 1.46
C ILE A 153 7.88 -15.94 2.92
N GLY A 154 8.96 -15.21 3.20
CA GLY A 154 9.22 -14.62 4.52
C GLY A 154 8.41 -13.35 4.78
N ALA A 155 8.48 -12.86 6.02
CA ALA A 155 7.68 -11.75 6.54
C ALA A 155 7.70 -10.48 5.66
N ASN A 156 8.86 -10.10 5.11
CA ASN A 156 9.03 -8.92 4.26
C ASN A 156 8.29 -9.03 2.91
N SER A 157 8.29 -10.21 2.32
CA SER A 157 7.58 -10.48 1.07
C SER A 157 6.06 -10.47 1.30
N ILE A 158 5.59 -11.11 2.38
CA ILE A 158 4.17 -11.13 2.74
C ILE A 158 3.70 -9.70 3.02
N PHE A 159 4.48 -8.93 3.79
CA PHE A 159 4.16 -7.54 4.04
C PHE A 159 4.14 -6.72 2.76
N LEU A 160 5.14 -6.84 1.88
CA LEU A 160 5.18 -6.06 0.64
C LEU A 160 3.99 -6.39 -0.25
N PHE A 161 3.57 -7.65 -0.30
CA PHE A 161 2.37 -8.04 -1.03
C PHE A 161 1.11 -7.41 -0.42
N GLY A 162 0.99 -7.41 0.91
CA GLY A 162 -0.08 -6.72 1.62
C GLY A 162 -0.06 -5.21 1.36
N TYR A 163 1.13 -4.61 1.30
CA TYR A 163 1.33 -3.20 1.02
C TYR A 163 0.90 -2.83 -0.40
N PHE A 164 1.20 -3.68 -1.40
CA PHE A 164 0.76 -3.46 -2.79
C PHE A 164 -0.76 -3.49 -2.89
N ASN A 165 -1.40 -4.48 -2.25
CA ASN A 165 -2.86 -4.57 -2.18
C ASN A 165 -3.49 -3.39 -1.41
N TYR A 166 -2.86 -2.92 -0.34
CA TYR A 166 -3.39 -1.81 0.46
C TYR A 166 -3.28 -0.48 -0.29
N ARG A 167 -2.17 -0.23 -1.00
CA ARG A 167 -1.90 1.05 -1.69
C ARG A 167 -2.37 1.05 -3.14
N GLY A 168 -2.86 -0.07 -3.65
CA GLY A 168 -3.21 -0.22 -5.06
C GLY A 168 -2.00 -0.02 -5.97
N ILE A 169 -0.88 -0.68 -5.65
CA ILE A 169 0.32 -0.72 -6.51
C ILE A 169 0.12 -1.87 -7.49
N ILE A 170 0.24 -1.59 -8.79
CA ILE A 170 -0.07 -2.49 -9.91
C ILE A 170 -1.56 -2.78 -10.11
N ALA A 171 -2.25 -3.28 -9.10
CA ALA A 171 -3.68 -3.59 -9.14
C ALA A 171 -4.48 -2.55 -8.32
N SER A 172 -5.81 -2.54 -8.49
CA SER A 172 -6.70 -1.77 -7.62
C SER A 172 -6.59 -2.23 -6.16
N GLU A 173 -6.95 -1.36 -5.22
CA GLU A 173 -6.88 -1.67 -3.79
C GLU A 173 -7.72 -2.92 -3.45
N ASN A 174 -7.12 -3.82 -2.67
CA ASN A 174 -7.78 -4.99 -2.10
C ASN A 174 -7.50 -5.06 -0.60
N TYR A 175 -8.33 -4.36 0.17
CA TYR A 175 -8.10 -4.19 1.59
C TYR A 175 -8.31 -5.48 2.41
N ASN A 176 -9.18 -6.39 1.97
CA ASN A 176 -9.38 -7.69 2.62
C ASN A 176 -8.09 -8.51 2.54
N GLU A 177 -7.52 -8.62 1.34
CA GLU A 177 -6.26 -9.34 1.13
C GLU A 177 -5.10 -8.66 1.85
N ALA A 178 -5.04 -7.33 1.80
CA ALA A 178 -4.02 -6.57 2.54
C ALA A 178 -4.05 -6.86 4.04
N LEU A 179 -5.23 -6.85 4.66
CA LEU A 179 -5.38 -7.13 6.09
C LEU A 179 -4.94 -8.56 6.44
N ASN A 180 -5.33 -9.55 5.62
CA ASN A 180 -4.89 -10.93 5.79
C ASN A 180 -3.37 -11.04 5.73
N LEU A 181 -2.75 -10.44 4.71
CA LEU A 181 -1.30 -10.44 4.52
C LEU A 181 -0.57 -9.72 5.65
N PHE A 182 -1.06 -8.58 6.13
CA PHE A 182 -0.46 -7.93 7.30
C PHE A 182 -0.55 -8.78 8.56
N THR A 183 -1.67 -9.50 8.75
CA THR A 183 -1.82 -10.43 9.87
C THR A 183 -0.82 -11.59 9.79
N CYS A 184 -0.65 -12.18 8.60
CA CYS A 184 0.34 -13.22 8.34
C CYS A 184 1.78 -12.71 8.55
N ALA A 185 2.10 -11.51 8.05
CA ALA A 185 3.42 -10.91 8.23
C ALA A 185 3.69 -10.54 9.70
N LEU A 186 2.67 -10.11 10.45
CA LEU A 186 2.77 -9.86 11.89
C LEU A 186 3.05 -11.14 12.66
N ALA A 187 2.43 -12.27 12.29
CA ALA A 187 2.70 -13.57 12.89
C ALA A 187 4.15 -14.05 12.66
N GLN A 188 4.86 -13.43 11.71
CA GLN A 188 6.29 -13.62 11.45
C GLN A 188 7.13 -12.41 11.92
N ASP A 189 6.64 -11.65 12.89
CA ASP A 189 7.32 -10.52 13.53
C ASP A 189 7.72 -9.36 12.58
N HIS A 190 6.99 -9.16 11.48
CA HIS A 190 7.22 -8.00 10.62
C HIS A 190 6.93 -6.66 11.35
N LYS A 191 7.89 -5.74 11.29
CA LYS A 191 7.93 -4.51 12.12
C LYS A 191 6.76 -3.56 11.90
N LEU A 192 6.32 -3.39 10.66
CA LEU A 192 5.27 -2.41 10.31
C LEU A 192 3.87 -3.01 10.32
N SER A 193 3.73 -4.32 10.29
CA SER A 193 2.42 -4.96 10.10
C SER A 193 1.44 -4.60 11.20
N GLN A 194 1.93 -4.49 12.44
CA GLN A 194 1.16 -4.04 13.59
C GLN A 194 0.53 -2.66 13.36
N TYR A 195 1.27 -1.72 12.76
CA TYR A 195 0.79 -0.37 12.45
C TYR A 195 -0.27 -0.40 11.34
N PHE A 196 -0.05 -1.17 10.28
CA PHE A 196 -1.00 -1.27 9.17
C PHE A 196 -2.31 -1.96 9.55
N ILE A 197 -2.28 -2.93 10.47
CA ILE A 197 -3.52 -3.50 11.02
C ILE A 197 -4.29 -2.42 11.80
N GLY A 198 -3.60 -1.55 12.54
CA GLY A 198 -4.22 -0.38 13.18
C GLY A 198 -4.87 0.56 12.17
N GLU A 199 -4.22 0.80 11.03
CA GLU A 199 -4.78 1.57 9.92
C GLU A 199 -6.06 0.92 9.35
N CYS A 200 -6.04 -0.40 9.15
CA CYS A 200 -7.22 -1.15 8.71
C CYS A 200 -8.41 -0.94 9.65
N TYR A 201 -8.21 -1.08 10.96
CA TYR A 201 -9.26 -0.82 11.94
C TYR A 201 -9.70 0.64 11.99
N ARG A 202 -8.79 1.61 11.81
CA ARG A 202 -9.12 3.04 11.87
C ARG A 202 -10.02 3.46 10.72
N PHE A 203 -9.73 2.99 9.51
CA PHE A 203 -10.46 3.40 8.29
C PHE A 203 -11.52 2.40 7.85
N GLY A 204 -11.58 1.22 8.46
CA GLY A 204 -12.46 0.13 8.02
C GLY A 204 -11.99 -0.49 6.71
N HIS A 205 -10.68 -0.52 6.46
CA HIS A 205 -10.11 -1.13 5.27
C HIS A 205 -10.05 -2.65 5.44
N GLY A 206 -10.96 -3.36 4.79
CA GLY A 206 -11.04 -4.82 4.80
C GLY A 206 -11.63 -5.40 6.08
N ILE A 207 -12.15 -4.55 6.97
CA ILE A 207 -12.77 -4.92 8.25
C ILE A 207 -13.70 -3.80 8.72
N THR A 208 -14.61 -4.10 9.63
CA THR A 208 -15.42 -3.06 10.28
C THR A 208 -14.54 -2.08 11.05
N ARG A 209 -14.77 -0.77 10.85
CA ARG A 209 -14.07 0.29 11.57
C ARG A 209 -14.22 0.11 13.09
N ASN A 210 -13.09 0.13 13.79
CA ASN A 210 -13.04 0.03 15.25
C ASN A 210 -11.88 0.87 15.80
N GLU A 211 -12.21 2.04 16.35
CA GLU A 211 -11.19 2.97 16.84
C GLU A 211 -10.44 2.44 18.07
N LYS A 212 -11.12 1.66 18.92
CA LYS A 212 -10.51 1.08 20.12
C LYS A 212 -9.43 0.08 19.73
N LEU A 213 -9.73 -0.83 18.80
CA LEU A 213 -8.75 -1.78 18.27
C LEU A 213 -7.65 -1.05 17.50
N ALA A 214 -7.99 -0.02 16.71
CA ALA A 214 -6.97 0.79 16.04
C ALA A 214 -5.96 1.38 17.02
N PHE A 215 -6.46 2.00 18.11
CA PHE A 215 -5.62 2.53 19.18
C PHE A 215 -4.75 1.44 19.83
N ASP A 216 -5.34 0.30 20.20
CA ASP A 216 -4.59 -0.82 20.81
C ASP A 216 -3.48 -1.33 19.87
N HIS A 217 -3.72 -1.35 18.56
CA HIS A 217 -2.72 -1.72 17.56
C HIS A 217 -1.61 -0.67 17.43
N TYR A 218 -1.96 0.63 17.41
CA TYR A 218 -0.97 1.72 17.38
C TYR A 218 -0.11 1.74 18.63
N GLU A 219 -0.69 1.55 19.82
CA GLU A 219 0.05 1.56 21.09
C GLU A 219 1.03 0.39 21.15
N LYS A 220 0.64 -0.81 20.69
CA LYS A 220 1.56 -1.95 20.52
C LYS A 220 2.71 -1.64 19.57
N ALA A 221 2.45 -0.97 18.45
CA ALA A 221 3.52 -0.54 17.54
C ALA A 221 4.42 0.53 18.17
N ALA A 222 3.85 1.49 18.88
CA ALA A 222 4.56 2.56 19.57
C ALA A 222 5.51 2.03 20.65
N ASN A 223 5.07 1.02 21.40
CA ASN A 223 5.86 0.32 22.42
C ASN A 223 7.03 -0.49 21.82
N LYS A 224 6.93 -0.89 20.55
CA LYS A 224 8.03 -1.47 19.75
C LYS A 224 8.91 -0.41 19.06
N SER A 225 8.80 0.86 19.47
CA SER A 225 9.56 2.00 18.91
C SER A 225 9.34 2.25 17.41
N ILE A 226 8.15 1.90 16.89
CA ILE A 226 7.76 2.26 15.52
C ILE A 226 7.23 3.70 15.53
N LEU A 227 7.92 4.63 14.86
CA LEU A 227 7.66 6.07 14.99
C LEU A 227 6.29 6.48 14.43
N CYS A 228 5.85 5.88 13.33
CA CYS A 228 4.48 6.12 12.83
C CYS A 228 3.40 5.60 13.81
N GLY A 229 3.69 4.53 14.56
CA GLY A 229 2.86 4.03 15.64
C GLY A 229 2.84 4.99 16.84
N GLN A 230 3.99 5.53 17.24
CA GLN A 230 4.10 6.55 18.29
C GLN A 230 3.31 7.82 17.94
N ASN A 231 3.51 8.36 16.74
CA ASN A 231 2.76 9.51 16.25
C ASN A 231 1.24 9.26 16.22
N SER A 232 0.83 8.08 15.73
CA SER A 232 -0.60 7.71 15.68
C SER A 232 -1.20 7.52 17.08
N THR A 233 -0.43 6.99 18.03
CA THR A 233 -0.82 6.90 19.44
C THR A 233 -1.00 8.29 20.05
N GLY A 234 -0.07 9.21 19.78
CA GLY A 234 -0.20 10.62 20.18
C GLY A 234 -1.45 11.28 19.61
N TYR A 235 -1.77 11.00 18.34
CA TYR A 235 -2.99 11.47 17.68
C TYR A 235 -4.26 10.92 18.30
N CYS A 236 -4.30 9.63 18.64
CA CYS A 236 -5.40 9.04 19.36
C CYS A 236 -5.66 9.74 20.70
N TYR A 237 -4.60 10.08 21.45
CA TYR A 237 -4.74 10.81 22.71
C TYR A 237 -5.14 12.29 22.52
N ASP A 238 -4.68 12.99 21.47
CA ASP A 238 -5.08 14.39 21.20
C ASP A 238 -6.57 14.49 20.82
N CYS A 239 -7.04 13.56 19.99
CA CYS A 239 -8.41 13.54 19.49
C CYS A 239 -9.39 12.73 20.35
N GLY A 240 -8.91 11.84 21.23
CA GLY A 240 -9.75 10.90 21.98
C GLY A 240 -10.30 9.74 21.11
N LEU A 241 -9.50 9.27 20.15
CA LEU A 241 -9.90 8.19 19.22
C LEU A 241 -9.54 6.83 19.82
N GLY A 242 -10.54 6.01 20.12
CA GLY A 242 -10.35 4.69 20.74
C GLY A 242 -9.80 4.71 22.16
N THR A 243 -9.60 5.90 22.74
CA THR A 243 -9.08 6.11 24.09
C THR A 243 -9.60 7.44 24.64
N LYS A 244 -9.48 7.66 25.96
CA LYS A 244 -9.83 8.95 26.55
C LYS A 244 -8.81 10.00 26.10
N LYS A 245 -9.30 11.19 25.73
CA LYS A 245 -8.46 12.32 25.38
C LYS A 245 -7.52 12.68 26.53
N ASP A 246 -6.22 12.76 26.24
CA ASP A 246 -5.17 13.09 27.20
C ASP A 246 -4.04 13.86 26.49
N LEU A 247 -4.05 15.18 26.62
CA LEU A 247 -3.09 16.03 25.91
C LEU A 247 -1.65 15.86 26.40
N LYS A 248 -1.44 15.44 27.66
CA LYS A 248 -0.09 15.19 28.19
C LYS A 248 0.49 13.91 27.58
N LYS A 249 -0.30 12.85 27.48
CA LYS A 249 0.11 11.63 26.76
C LYS A 249 0.29 11.86 25.27
N ALA A 250 -0.57 12.67 24.66
CA ALA A 250 -0.40 13.06 23.26
C ALA A 250 0.96 13.73 23.05
N PHE A 251 1.27 14.75 23.85
CA PHE A 251 2.57 15.42 23.81
C PHE A 251 3.74 14.46 24.01
N TYR A 252 3.67 13.58 25.02
CA TYR A 252 4.71 12.57 25.29
C TYR A 252 5.02 11.70 24.06
N TRP A 253 3.98 11.16 23.40
CA TRP A 253 4.18 10.28 22.25
C TRP A 253 4.68 11.02 21.02
N TYR A 254 4.20 12.25 20.78
CA TYR A 254 4.73 13.08 19.70
C TYR A 254 6.19 13.47 19.96
N GLU A 255 6.55 13.86 21.19
CA GLU A 255 7.92 14.22 21.55
C GLU A 255 8.87 13.03 21.37
N LYS A 256 8.46 11.84 21.81
CA LYS A 256 9.25 10.61 21.62
C LYS A 256 9.55 10.35 20.14
N ALA A 257 8.54 10.40 19.27
CA ALA A 257 8.72 10.18 17.84
C ALA A 257 9.53 11.30 17.16
N ALA A 258 9.35 12.55 17.59
CA ALA A 258 10.07 13.69 17.05
C ALA A 258 11.57 13.66 17.39
N ASN A 259 11.92 13.24 18.61
CA ASN A 259 13.32 13.07 19.03
C ASN A 259 14.06 12.03 18.18
N ASP A 260 13.34 11.03 17.66
CA ASP A 260 13.86 10.02 16.74
C ASP A 260 13.73 10.41 15.24
N GLY A 261 13.43 11.68 14.96
CA GLY A 261 13.47 12.26 13.60
C GLY A 261 12.15 12.23 12.82
N ASN A 262 11.01 11.93 13.45
CA ASN A 262 9.71 11.95 12.77
C ASN A 262 9.21 13.39 12.54
N ILE A 263 9.20 13.83 11.29
CA ILE A 263 8.92 15.23 10.89
C ILE A 263 7.45 15.63 11.09
N MET A 264 6.51 14.68 10.98
CA MET A 264 5.10 14.90 11.28
C MET A 264 4.89 15.09 12.79
N SER A 265 5.65 14.34 13.60
CA SER A 265 5.62 14.49 15.05
C SER A 265 6.20 15.83 15.47
N MET A 266 7.31 16.28 14.86
CA MET A 266 7.86 17.65 15.05
C MET A 266 6.80 18.73 14.79
N TYR A 267 6.02 18.60 13.71
CA TYR A 267 4.88 19.48 13.48
C TYR A 267 3.85 19.42 14.62
N ASN A 268 3.49 18.22 15.08
CA ASN A 268 2.51 18.04 16.15
C ASN A 268 2.98 18.62 17.49
N ILE A 269 4.25 18.45 17.88
CA ILE A 269 4.80 19.13 19.07
C ILE A 269 4.89 20.64 18.89
N GLY A 270 5.18 21.14 17.68
CA GLY A 270 5.10 22.57 17.38
C GLY A 270 3.69 23.13 17.60
N ILE A 271 2.65 22.40 17.20
CA ILE A 271 1.25 22.75 17.50
C ILE A 271 0.99 22.74 19.00
N CYS A 272 1.53 21.75 19.74
CA CYS A 272 1.38 21.66 21.19
C CYS A 272 1.96 22.89 21.90
N TYR A 273 3.19 23.28 21.59
CA TYR A 273 3.83 24.48 22.15
C TYR A 273 3.12 25.78 21.73
N LYS A 274 2.65 25.89 20.48
CA LYS A 274 1.88 27.06 20.03
C LYS A 274 0.55 27.21 20.77
N SER A 275 -0.14 26.11 21.05
CA SER A 275 -1.50 26.13 21.61
C SER A 275 -1.58 25.87 23.11
N GLY A 276 -0.50 25.41 23.74
CA GLY A 276 -0.48 25.01 25.15
C GLY A 276 -1.13 23.66 25.41
N LYS A 277 -1.15 22.76 24.43
CA LYS A 277 -1.74 21.42 24.56
C LYS A 277 -0.74 20.48 25.24
N GLY A 278 -1.02 20.08 26.48
CA GLY A 278 -0.19 19.12 27.21
C GLY A 278 1.15 19.67 27.71
N VAL A 279 1.54 20.86 27.27
CA VAL A 279 2.78 21.57 27.62
C VAL A 279 2.49 23.07 27.74
N ALA A 280 3.32 23.81 28.48
CA ALA A 280 3.22 25.27 28.53
C ALA A 280 3.45 25.89 27.15
N LYS A 281 2.77 27.02 26.88
CA LYS A 281 2.93 27.73 25.61
C LYS A 281 4.36 28.25 25.46
N ASP A 282 4.95 28.04 24.29
CA ASP A 282 6.27 28.55 23.95
C ASP A 282 6.35 28.75 22.42
N TYR A 283 6.24 30.00 21.98
CA TYR A 283 6.23 30.32 20.55
C TYR A 283 7.60 30.13 19.90
N ASN A 284 8.70 30.28 20.63
CA ASN A 284 10.04 30.09 20.09
C ASN A 284 10.30 28.62 19.83
N LYS A 285 9.95 27.74 20.78
CA LYS A 285 10.01 26.28 20.55
C LYS A 285 9.09 25.84 19.41
N ALA A 286 7.88 26.39 19.36
CA ALA A 286 6.96 26.08 18.26
C ALA A 286 7.57 26.45 16.89
N PHE A 287 8.18 27.64 16.78
CA PHE A 287 8.84 28.11 15.57
C PHE A 287 9.98 27.17 15.14
N GLU A 288 10.90 26.80 16.03
CA GLU A 288 12.01 25.90 15.71
C GLU A 288 11.52 24.51 15.27
N LEU A 289 10.47 23.98 15.91
CA LEU A 289 9.88 22.69 15.54
C LEU A 289 9.18 22.73 14.18
N PHE A 290 8.47 23.82 13.86
CA PHE A 290 7.90 23.99 12.52
C PHE A 290 8.99 24.13 11.46
N LYS A 291 10.09 24.82 11.79
CA LYS A 291 11.25 24.95 10.91
C LYS A 291 11.88 23.59 10.61
N GLN A 292 12.16 22.78 11.63
CA GLN A 292 12.71 21.42 11.46
C GLN A 292 11.77 20.53 10.63
N SER A 293 10.46 20.57 10.91
CA SER A 293 9.45 19.84 10.13
C SER A 293 9.41 20.29 8.66
N ALA A 294 9.55 21.60 8.42
CA ALA A 294 9.59 22.19 7.09
C ALA A 294 10.86 21.79 6.31
N GLU A 295 12.03 21.85 6.94
CA GLU A 295 13.30 21.38 6.39
C GLU A 295 13.25 19.87 6.06
N GLY A 296 12.51 19.11 6.85
CA GLY A 296 12.21 17.69 6.58
C GLY A 296 11.27 17.45 5.39
N GLY A 297 10.64 18.50 4.86
CA GLY A 297 9.73 18.47 3.72
C GLY A 297 8.27 18.18 4.07
N TYR A 298 7.84 18.35 5.32
CA TYR A 298 6.45 18.11 5.71
C TYR A 298 5.56 19.31 5.31
N PRO A 299 4.53 19.15 4.46
CA PRO A 299 3.73 20.28 3.97
C PRO A 299 3.08 21.10 5.08
N GLY A 300 2.55 20.42 6.11
CA GLY A 300 1.98 21.09 7.29
C GLY A 300 3.01 21.90 8.09
N GLY A 301 4.26 21.42 8.16
CA GLY A 301 5.39 22.11 8.77
C GLY A 301 5.77 23.36 7.99
N ILE A 302 5.93 23.23 6.66
CA ILE A 302 6.22 24.34 5.73
C ILE A 302 5.15 25.42 5.85
N ARG A 303 3.87 25.04 5.81
CA ARG A 303 2.75 25.98 5.98
C ARG A 303 2.79 26.67 7.34
N MET A 304 3.05 25.94 8.42
CA MET A 304 3.10 26.54 9.75
C MET A 304 4.30 27.45 9.94
N LEU A 305 5.44 27.17 9.31
CA LEU A 305 6.58 28.09 9.27
C LEU A 305 6.21 29.38 8.52
N GLY A 306 5.49 29.26 7.40
CA GLY A 306 4.92 30.41 6.68
C GLY A 306 4.00 31.25 7.57
N CYS A 307 3.14 30.60 8.36
CA CYS A 307 2.29 31.25 9.34
C CYS A 307 3.07 31.97 10.44
N CYS A 308 4.21 31.42 10.86
CA CYS A 308 5.06 32.07 11.85
C CYS A 308 5.67 33.36 11.30
N PHE A 309 6.19 33.36 10.07
CA PHE A 309 6.68 34.58 9.43
C PHE A 309 5.55 35.57 9.10
N ASP A 310 4.36 35.10 8.73
CA ASP A 310 3.22 35.99 8.45
C ASP A 310 2.77 36.75 9.72
N ARG A 311 2.73 36.06 10.86
CA ARG A 311 2.13 36.58 12.10
C ARG A 311 3.13 36.95 13.20
N GLY A 312 4.42 36.72 12.98
CA GLY A 312 5.46 36.96 13.98
C GLY A 312 5.41 35.98 15.17
N ILE A 313 5.08 34.71 14.91
CA ILE A 313 5.01 33.68 15.98
C ILE A 313 6.42 33.11 16.19
N GLY A 314 7.06 33.47 17.31
CA GLY A 314 8.42 33.01 17.64
C GLY A 314 9.51 33.58 16.73
N THR A 315 9.17 34.54 15.88
CA THR A 315 10.08 35.21 14.94
C THR A 315 9.55 36.60 14.59
N LYS A 316 10.34 37.41 13.88
CA LYS A 316 9.87 38.69 13.31
C LYS A 316 9.00 38.42 12.09
N THR A 317 8.06 39.33 11.83
CA THR A 317 7.21 39.24 10.65
C THR A 317 8.02 39.39 9.37
N ASP A 318 7.80 38.50 8.40
CA ASP A 318 8.39 38.53 7.06
C ASP A 318 7.35 38.02 6.05
N LYS A 319 6.68 38.95 5.36
CA LYS A 319 5.59 38.62 4.43
C LYS A 319 6.09 37.94 3.16
N GLN A 320 7.29 38.29 2.69
CA GLN A 320 7.85 37.68 1.49
C GLN A 320 8.19 36.21 1.75
N LYS A 321 8.87 35.95 2.86
CA LYS A 321 9.21 34.58 3.25
C LYS A 321 7.98 33.73 3.56
N ALA A 322 6.96 34.32 4.18
CA ALA A 322 5.68 33.64 4.39
C ALA A 322 5.02 33.24 3.06
N PHE A 323 5.02 34.14 2.07
CA PHE A 323 4.49 33.88 0.74
C PHE A 323 5.22 32.71 0.05
N GLU A 324 6.55 32.73 0.03
CA GLU A 324 7.38 31.67 -0.55
C GLU A 324 7.10 30.29 0.09
N LEU A 325 6.97 30.26 1.41
CA LEU A 325 6.64 29.04 2.16
C LEU A 325 5.23 28.54 1.88
N TYR A 326 4.23 29.42 1.81
CA TYR A 326 2.88 29.00 1.44
C TYR A 326 2.83 28.49 0.00
N GLN A 327 3.56 29.11 -0.94
CA GLN A 327 3.65 28.64 -2.32
C GLN A 327 4.27 27.24 -2.39
N ASN A 328 5.34 27.00 -1.64
CA ASN A 328 5.96 25.69 -1.54
C ASN A 328 4.99 24.63 -0.99
N ALA A 329 4.33 24.90 0.15
CA ALA A 329 3.36 23.98 0.72
C ALA A 329 2.15 23.73 -0.21
N ALA A 330 1.69 24.73 -0.94
CA ALA A 330 0.61 24.62 -1.93
C ALA A 330 1.02 23.75 -3.13
N ASN A 331 2.25 23.89 -3.63
CA ASN A 331 2.81 23.03 -4.69
C ASN A 331 2.94 21.58 -4.23
N LEU A 332 3.13 21.36 -2.92
CA LEU A 332 3.07 20.06 -2.27
C LEU A 332 1.65 19.66 -1.84
N GLY A 333 0.60 20.28 -2.39
CA GLY A 333 -0.79 19.87 -2.19
C GLY A 333 -1.39 20.15 -0.80
N ASP A 334 -0.84 21.10 -0.02
CA ASP A 334 -1.49 21.58 1.20
C ASP A 334 -2.60 22.61 0.85
N ASP A 335 -3.85 22.17 0.98
CA ASP A 335 -5.04 22.97 0.65
C ASP A 335 -5.17 24.25 1.50
N LEU A 336 -4.71 24.20 2.76
CA LEU A 336 -4.74 25.37 3.65
C LEU A 336 -3.68 26.40 3.24
N ALA A 337 -2.56 25.96 2.66
CA ALA A 337 -1.55 26.86 2.12
C ALA A 337 -2.06 27.57 0.86
N GLN A 338 -2.80 26.88 -0.01
CA GLN A 338 -3.47 27.49 -1.15
C GLN A 338 -4.44 28.60 -0.71
N TYR A 339 -5.26 28.33 0.31
CA TYR A 339 -6.15 29.34 0.90
C TYR A 339 -5.37 30.55 1.47
N ASN A 340 -4.27 30.30 2.18
CA ASN A 340 -3.44 31.38 2.73
C ASN A 340 -2.81 32.25 1.63
N LEU A 341 -2.38 31.66 0.51
CA LEU A 341 -1.88 32.40 -0.65
C LEU A 341 -2.96 33.30 -1.24
N THR A 342 -4.17 32.77 -1.47
CA THR A 342 -5.28 33.57 -2.00
C THR A 342 -5.59 34.75 -1.10
N SER A 343 -5.63 34.55 0.23
CA SER A 343 -5.83 35.64 1.18
C SER A 343 -4.72 36.69 1.14
N MET A 344 -3.46 36.30 0.87
CA MET A 344 -2.36 37.26 0.69
C MET A 344 -2.49 38.05 -0.61
N TYR A 345 -2.87 37.41 -1.72
CA TYR A 345 -3.11 38.08 -3.00
C TYR A 345 -4.26 39.08 -2.94
N GLU A 346 -5.38 38.71 -2.33
CA GLU A 346 -6.54 39.61 -2.16
C GLU A 346 -6.17 40.85 -1.34
N LYS A 347 -5.35 40.69 -0.29
CA LYS A 347 -4.86 41.82 0.50
C LYS A 347 -3.96 42.73 -0.33
N LEU A 348 -3.03 42.18 -1.12
CA LEU A 348 -2.14 42.96 -1.96
C LEU A 348 -2.87 43.76 -3.06
N GLN A 349 -4.00 43.24 -3.57
CA GLN A 349 -4.82 43.94 -4.56
C GLN A 349 -5.68 45.06 -3.97
N ARG A 350 -6.06 44.99 -2.68
CA ARG A 350 -6.83 46.06 -2.02
C ARG A 350 -6.01 47.32 -1.67
N TYR A 351 -4.69 47.26 -1.83
CA TYR A 351 -3.77 48.40 -1.61
C TYR A 351 -3.18 48.96 -2.91
N LYS A 352 -3.68 48.52 -4.07
CA LYS A 352 -3.47 49.14 -5.37
C LYS A 352 -4.76 49.85 -5.77
#